data_AF-A0A7J7LZH0-F1
#
_entry.id   AF-A0A7J7LZH0-F1
#
_cell.length_a   1.000
_cell.length_b   1.000
_cell.length_c   1.000
_cell.angle_alpha   90.00
_cell.angle_beta   90.00
_cell.angle_gamma   90.00
#
_symmetry.space_group_name_H-M   'P 1'
#
loop_
_entity.id
_entity.type
_entity.pdbx_description
1 polymer ?
#
loop_
_entity_poly.entity_id
_entity_poly.type
_entity_poly.pdbx_seq_one_letter_code
_entity_poly.pdbx_strand_id
1 'polypeptide(L)'
;MSNNLAIEFNSLAIVPTNSMGLFSNDSTRFDGKNFYRWEDKMVFLLKQLKIYYVLSDICPATPAETMSDAAKKALEKIQKWKDDDYLCRHHILNFLTDALYNQFKKKTSNAKDLWEGIRTVSKEG
;
A
#
# COMPACT_ATOMS: atom_id res chain seq x y z
N MET A 1 -9.72 28.78 32.58
CA MET A 1 -10.48 27.52 32.45
C MET A 1 -10.28 27.04 31.02
N SER A 2 -9.29 26.18 30.80
CA SER A 2 -8.98 25.65 29.46
C SER A 2 -9.17 24.14 29.48
N ASN A 3 -10.13 23.65 28.71
CA ASN A 3 -10.23 22.24 28.35
C ASN A 3 -9.92 22.16 26.85
N ASN A 4 -8.84 21.49 26.48
CA ASN A 4 -8.68 20.95 25.14
C ASN A 4 -8.10 19.55 25.26
N LEU A 5 -8.94 18.59 24.88
CA LEU A 5 -8.60 17.17 24.70
C LEU A 5 -7.65 17.06 23.52
N ALA A 6 -6.34 16.94 23.79
CA ALA A 6 -5.40 16.40 22.83
C ALA A 6 -5.40 14.88 23.01
N ILE A 7 -6.01 14.20 22.05
CA ILE A 7 -5.99 12.74 21.92
C ILE A 7 -4.52 12.31 21.83
N GLU A 8 -4.05 11.60 22.84
CA GLU A 8 -2.74 10.95 22.85
C GLU A 8 -2.70 9.87 21.77
N PHE A 9 -2.06 10.18 20.64
CA PHE A 9 -1.61 9.18 19.67
C PHE A 9 -0.38 8.48 20.24
N ASN A 10 -0.60 7.51 21.12
CA ASN A 10 0.48 6.71 21.67
C ASN A 10 0.68 5.44 20.84
N SER A 11 1.87 5.37 20.22
CA SER A 11 2.71 4.18 20.03
C SER A 11 2.13 2.98 19.27
N LEU A 12 2.63 2.74 18.05
CA LEU A 12 3.00 1.39 17.58
C LEU A 12 4.11 1.48 16.50
N ALA A 13 5.30 0.98 16.87
CA ALA A 13 6.45 0.59 16.05
C ALA A 13 7.08 1.66 15.12
N ILE A 14 8.29 2.09 15.50
CA ILE A 14 9.29 2.63 14.58
C ILE A 14 9.60 1.51 13.57
N VAL A 15 8.95 1.53 12.40
CA VAL A 15 9.42 0.81 11.23
C VAL A 15 10.83 1.34 10.94
N PRO A 16 11.85 0.51 10.69
CA PRO A 16 13.16 1.03 10.33
C PRO A 16 13.03 1.82 9.03
N THR A 17 13.01 3.15 9.14
CA THR A 17 12.90 4.11 8.03
C THR A 17 14.09 4.04 7.07
N ASN A 18 15.10 3.21 7.37
CA ASN A 18 16.30 3.01 6.56
C ASN A 18 16.05 2.46 5.14
N SER A 19 14.88 1.88 4.84
CA SER A 19 14.56 1.50 3.45
C SER A 19 14.07 2.67 2.59
N MET A 20 13.69 3.81 3.19
CA MET A 20 13.17 4.96 2.45
C MET A 20 14.29 5.74 1.74
N GLY A 21 15.49 5.75 2.31
CA GLY A 21 16.66 6.46 1.75
C GLY A 21 17.30 5.81 0.51
N LEU A 22 16.97 4.57 0.18
CA LEU A 22 17.49 3.86 -1.00
C LEU A 22 16.74 4.19 -2.30
N PHE A 23 15.59 4.87 -2.22
CA PHE A 23 14.70 5.12 -3.35
C PHE A 23 14.23 6.58 -3.46
N SER A 24 14.93 7.52 -2.81
CA SER A 24 14.58 8.96 -2.79
C SER A 24 15.27 9.80 -3.87
N ASN A 25 15.72 9.20 -4.97
CA ASN A 25 16.13 9.97 -6.15
C ASN A 25 15.04 9.87 -7.23
N ASP A 26 14.82 10.96 -7.97
CA ASP A 26 13.86 10.99 -9.10
C ASP A 26 14.15 9.89 -10.15
N SER A 27 15.37 9.34 -10.15
CA SER A 27 15.81 8.23 -10.99
C SER A 27 15.17 6.86 -10.66
N THR A 28 14.51 6.72 -9.51
CA THR A 28 13.86 5.45 -9.10
C THR A 28 12.36 5.44 -9.31
N ARG A 29 11.76 6.60 -9.63
CA ARG A 29 10.33 6.74 -9.90
C ARG A 29 10.01 6.24 -11.31
N PHE A 30 8.85 5.60 -11.47
CA PHE A 30 8.32 5.19 -12.76
C PHE A 30 7.85 6.39 -13.55
N ASP A 31 8.42 6.58 -14.72
CA ASP A 31 8.09 7.63 -15.68
C ASP A 31 7.27 7.10 -16.88
N GLY A 32 6.86 5.82 -16.85
CA GLY A 32 6.21 5.14 -17.96
C GLY A 32 7.16 4.28 -18.80
N LYS A 33 8.48 4.33 -18.56
CA LYS A 33 9.48 3.56 -19.32
C LYS A 33 10.11 2.46 -18.46
N ASN A 34 10.72 1.47 -19.12
CA ASN A 34 11.44 0.37 -18.48
C ASN A 34 10.60 -0.37 -17.42
N PHE A 35 9.33 -0.63 -17.73
CA PHE A 35 8.35 -1.20 -16.79
C PHE A 35 8.88 -2.43 -16.06
N TYR A 36 9.46 -3.41 -16.75
CA TYR A 36 9.98 -4.63 -16.10
C TYR A 36 11.04 -4.35 -15.02
N ARG A 37 11.94 -3.40 -15.27
CA ARG A 37 12.98 -3.01 -14.28
C ARG A 37 12.36 -2.32 -13.07
N TRP A 38 11.34 -1.48 -13.30
CA TRP A 38 10.60 -0.85 -12.20
C TRP A 38 9.76 -1.87 -11.43
N GLU A 39 9.07 -2.77 -12.12
CA GLU A 39 8.25 -3.84 -11.57
C GLU A 39 9.09 -4.72 -10.62
N ASP A 40 10.27 -5.17 -11.05
CA ASP A 40 11.17 -5.97 -10.22
C ASP A 40 11.57 -5.26 -8.92
N LYS A 41 11.92 -3.97 -9.00
CA LYS A 41 12.28 -3.15 -7.82
C LYS A 41 11.08 -2.98 -6.88
N MET A 42 9.91 -2.73 -7.43
CA MET A 42 8.69 -2.51 -6.66
C MET A 42 8.24 -3.80 -5.97
N VAL A 43 8.25 -4.93 -6.69
CA VAL A 43 7.96 -6.26 -6.14
C VAL A 43 8.94 -6.61 -5.01
N PHE A 44 10.23 -6.34 -5.20
CA PHE A 44 11.24 -6.55 -4.16
C PHE A 44 10.91 -5.75 -2.90
N LEU A 45 10.62 -4.45 -3.03
CA LEU A 45 10.23 -3.59 -1.91
C LEU A 45 9.00 -4.12 -1.18
N LEU A 46 7.91 -4.43 -1.90
CA LEU A 46 6.67 -4.90 -1.30
C LEU A 46 6.85 -6.25 -0.57
N LYS A 47 7.74 -7.12 -1.08
CA LYS A 47 8.10 -8.38 -0.41
C LYS A 47 8.92 -8.13 0.86
N GLN A 48 9.86 -7.20 0.86
CA GLN A 48 10.60 -6.82 2.07
C GLN A 48 9.67 -6.26 3.15
N LEU A 49 8.66 -5.48 2.74
CA LEU A 49 7.63 -4.95 3.63
C LEU A 49 6.56 -5.99 4.04
N LYS A 50 6.59 -7.20 3.45
CA LYS A 50 5.62 -8.29 3.68
C LYS A 50 4.17 -7.93 3.36
N ILE A 51 3.95 -7.00 2.43
CA ILE A 51 2.60 -6.54 2.00
C ILE A 51 2.27 -6.93 0.56
N TYR A 52 3.19 -7.55 -0.17
CA TYR A 52 3.00 -7.98 -1.57
C TYR A 52 1.75 -8.85 -1.78
N TYR A 53 1.38 -9.67 -0.79
CA TYR A 53 0.25 -10.58 -0.87
C TYR A 53 -1.09 -9.88 -1.15
N VAL A 54 -1.21 -8.59 -0.81
CA VAL A 54 -2.43 -7.80 -1.05
C VAL A 54 -2.73 -7.60 -2.54
N LEU A 55 -1.70 -7.69 -3.40
CA LEU A 55 -1.89 -7.58 -4.85
C LEU A 55 -2.52 -8.84 -5.45
N SER A 56 -2.31 -10.01 -4.84
CA SER A 56 -2.90 -11.27 -5.29
C SER A 56 -4.23 -11.56 -4.59
N ASP A 57 -4.25 -11.39 -3.28
CA ASP A 57 -5.26 -11.94 -2.40
C ASP A 57 -6.50 -11.05 -2.32
N ILE A 58 -7.65 -11.69 -2.09
CA ILE A 58 -8.91 -10.99 -1.86
C ILE A 58 -9.01 -10.66 -0.37
N CYS A 59 -9.54 -9.48 -0.05
CA CYS A 59 -9.86 -9.09 1.32
C CYS A 59 -10.68 -10.18 2.03
N PRO A 60 -10.28 -10.62 3.24
CA PRO A 60 -11.02 -11.65 3.96
C PRO A 60 -12.48 -11.25 4.21
N ALA A 61 -13.40 -12.21 4.15
CA ALA A 61 -14.83 -11.95 4.38
C ALA A 61 -15.11 -11.65 5.85
N THR A 62 -16.07 -10.73 6.10
CA THR A 62 -16.55 -10.42 7.45
C THR A 62 -17.29 -11.62 8.06
N PRO A 63 -16.98 -12.01 9.31
CA PRO A 63 -17.72 -13.08 9.98
C PRO A 63 -19.19 -12.68 10.18
N ALA A 64 -20.10 -13.65 10.02
CA ALA A 64 -21.54 -13.43 10.13
C ALA A 64 -22.02 -13.20 11.58
N GLU A 65 -21.25 -13.67 12.57
CA GLU A 65 -21.58 -13.55 13.99
C GLU A 65 -20.49 -12.75 14.71
N THR A 66 -20.87 -11.71 15.45
CA THR A 66 -19.97 -10.68 15.98
C THR A 66 -19.46 -10.91 17.39
N MET A 67 -19.84 -12.01 18.05
CA MET A 67 -19.66 -12.20 19.50
C MET A 67 -18.73 -13.37 19.90
N SER A 68 -18.03 -14.00 18.97
CA SER A 68 -17.08 -15.09 19.25
C SER A 68 -15.62 -14.64 19.18
N ASP A 69 -14.72 -15.30 19.94
CA ASP A 69 -13.27 -15.03 19.84
C ASP A 69 -12.71 -15.32 18.44
N ALA A 70 -13.33 -16.24 17.69
CA ALA A 70 -12.99 -16.47 16.29
C ALA A 70 -13.41 -15.28 15.40
N ALA A 71 -14.54 -14.64 15.71
CA ALA A 71 -15.00 -13.44 15.00
C ALA A 71 -14.09 -12.23 15.23
N LYS A 72 -13.60 -12.05 16.46
CA LYS A 72 -12.61 -11.01 16.78
C LYS A 72 -11.32 -11.19 15.99
N LYS A 73 -10.76 -12.41 15.99
CA LYS A 73 -9.55 -12.74 15.20
C LYS A 73 -9.77 -12.55 13.69
N ALA A 74 -10.97 -12.84 13.19
CA ALA A 74 -11.30 -12.59 11.79
C ALA A 74 -11.35 -11.09 11.48
N LEU A 75 -11.93 -10.27 12.36
CA LEU A 75 -11.96 -8.82 12.20
C LEU A 75 -10.56 -8.19 12.24
N GLU A 76 -9.68 -8.66 13.14
CA GLU A 76 -8.28 -8.25 13.19
C GLU A 76 -7.54 -8.56 11.88
N LYS A 77 -7.76 -9.74 11.29
CA LYS A 77 -7.19 -10.10 9.98
C LYS A 77 -7.69 -9.18 8.87
N ILE A 78 -8.97 -8.84 8.87
CA ILE A 78 -9.56 -7.90 7.89
C ILE A 78 -8.94 -6.51 8.05
N GLN A 79 -8.83 -6.02 9.29
CA GLN A 79 -8.24 -4.72 9.54
C GLN A 79 -6.78 -4.68 9.10
N LYS A 80 -6.01 -5.71 9.48
CA LYS A 80 -4.62 -5.85 9.02
C LYS A 80 -4.52 -5.85 7.49
N TRP A 81 -5.40 -6.59 6.80
CA TRP A 81 -5.41 -6.60 5.33
C TRP A 81 -5.66 -5.21 4.76
N LYS A 82 -6.61 -4.44 5.32
CA LYS A 82 -6.90 -3.07 4.88
C LYS A 82 -5.73 -2.11 5.13
N ASP A 83 -5.06 -2.25 6.27
CA ASP A 83 -3.88 -1.44 6.58
C ASP A 83 -2.74 -1.75 5.61
N ASP A 84 -2.51 -3.04 5.33
CA ASP A 84 -1.51 -3.49 4.37
C ASP A 84 -1.86 -3.08 2.92
N ASP A 85 -3.14 -3.06 2.53
CA ASP A 85 -3.61 -2.52 1.23
C ASP A 85 -3.32 -1.03 1.10
N TYR A 86 -3.65 -0.25 2.14
CA TYR A 86 -3.37 1.17 2.17
C TYR A 86 -1.86 1.45 2.03
N LEU A 87 -1.02 0.73 2.79
CA LEU A 87 0.43 0.87 2.73
C LEU A 87 0.97 0.46 1.36
N CYS A 88 0.52 -0.67 0.82
CA CYS A 88 0.93 -1.16 -0.48
C CYS A 88 0.62 -0.13 -1.57
N ARG A 89 -0.61 0.39 -1.58
CA ARG A 89 -1.03 1.44 -2.51
C ARG A 89 -0.20 2.71 -2.36
N HIS A 90 0.06 3.16 -1.12
CA HIS A 90 0.85 4.35 -0.85
C HIS A 90 2.29 4.20 -1.38
N HIS A 91 2.92 3.05 -1.13
CA HIS A 91 4.26 2.76 -1.64
C HIS A 91 4.28 2.75 -3.17
N ILE A 92 3.37 2.04 -3.83
CA ILE A 92 3.32 2.01 -5.30
C ILE A 92 3.18 3.44 -5.85
N LEU A 93 2.26 4.25 -5.30
CA LEU A 93 2.06 5.63 -5.74
C LEU A 93 3.31 6.50 -5.59
N ASN A 94 4.01 6.43 -4.46
CA ASN A 94 5.22 7.23 -4.22
C ASN A 94 6.37 6.86 -5.18
N PHE A 95 6.35 5.65 -5.73
CA PHE A 95 7.30 5.20 -6.74
C PHE A 95 6.89 5.57 -8.18
N LEU A 96 5.85 6.40 -8.37
CA LEU A 96 5.48 6.98 -9.66
C LEU A 96 5.92 8.43 -9.75
N THR A 97 6.16 8.94 -10.95
CA THR A 97 6.29 10.39 -11.23
C THR A 97 5.01 11.16 -10.87
N ASP A 98 5.10 12.47 -10.66
CA ASP A 98 3.97 13.27 -10.17
C ASP A 98 2.79 13.26 -11.14
N ALA A 99 3.06 13.22 -12.44
CA ALA A 99 2.04 13.10 -13.47
C ALA A 99 1.24 11.79 -13.32
N LEU A 100 1.95 10.65 -13.22
CA LEU A 100 1.33 9.34 -13.06
C LEU A 100 0.67 9.17 -11.69
N TYR A 101 1.28 9.69 -10.61
CA TYR A 101 0.69 9.72 -9.28
C TYR A 101 -0.71 10.35 -9.32
N ASN A 102 -0.82 11.54 -9.89
CA ASN A 102 -2.09 12.28 -9.95
C ASN A 102 -3.15 11.58 -10.82
N GLN A 103 -2.72 10.93 -11.90
CA GLN A 103 -3.59 10.15 -12.77
C GLN A 103 -4.13 8.91 -12.04
N PHE A 104 -3.25 8.10 -11.45
CA PHE A 104 -3.63 6.83 -10.85
C PHE A 104 -4.29 6.97 -9.48
N LYS A 105 -3.89 7.94 -8.66
CA LYS A 105 -4.52 8.21 -7.36
C LYS A 105 -6.03 8.49 -7.47
N LYS A 106 -6.46 9.15 -8.55
CA LYS A 106 -7.88 9.45 -8.80
C LYS A 106 -8.65 8.26 -9.35
N LYS A 107 -7.99 7.36 -10.09
CA LYS A 107 -8.62 6.25 -10.81
C LYS A 107 -8.70 4.95 -10.00
N THR A 108 -7.93 4.83 -8.92
CA THR A 108 -7.71 3.54 -8.24
C THR A 108 -7.93 3.67 -6.73
N SER A 109 -8.71 2.74 -6.19
CA SER A 109 -9.14 2.77 -4.78
C SER A 109 -8.35 1.82 -3.88
N ASN A 110 -7.82 0.72 -4.42
CA ASN A 110 -7.01 -0.28 -3.71
C ASN A 110 -5.67 -0.51 -4.44
N ALA A 111 -4.74 -1.23 -3.80
CA ALA A 111 -3.40 -1.47 -4.34
C ALA A 111 -3.41 -2.34 -5.60
N LYS A 112 -4.35 -3.29 -5.67
CA LYS A 112 -4.47 -4.24 -6.79
C LYS A 112 -4.89 -3.56 -8.09
N ASP A 113 -5.93 -2.74 -8.05
CA ASP A 113 -6.41 -1.97 -9.21
C ASP A 113 -5.34 -0.98 -9.71
N LEU A 114 -4.59 -0.40 -8.77
CA LEU A 114 -3.43 0.44 -9.09
C LEU A 114 -2.36 -0.36 -9.84
N TRP A 115 -1.97 -1.51 -9.30
CA TRP A 115 -0.94 -2.35 -9.87
C TRP A 115 -1.29 -2.81 -11.29
N GLU A 116 -2.50 -3.33 -11.50
CA GLU A 116 -2.95 -3.76 -12.82
C GLU A 116 -3.13 -2.57 -13.78
N GLY A 117 -3.62 -1.43 -13.30
CA GLY A 117 -3.74 -0.22 -14.11
C GLY A 117 -2.40 0.25 -14.68
N ILE A 118 -1.34 0.21 -13.87
CA ILE A 118 0.02 0.55 -14.32
C ILE A 118 0.51 -0.47 -15.36
N ARG A 119 0.30 -1.76 -15.11
CA ARG A 119 0.71 -2.83 -16.02
C ARG A 119 0.01 -2.74 -17.38
N THR A 120 -1.26 -2.38 -17.41
CA THR A 120 -2.02 -2.20 -18.65
C THR A 120 -1.47 -1.03 -19.46
N VAL A 121 -1.31 0.15 -18.85
CA VAL A 121 -0.76 1.34 -19.55
C VAL A 121 0.66 1.08 -20.07
N SER A 122 1.44 0.26 -19.37
CA SER A 122 2.81 -0.08 -19.75
C SER A 122 2.94 -1.13 -20.85
N LYS A 123 1.84 -1.80 -21.21
CA LYS A 123 1.78 -2.79 -22.31
C LYS A 123 1.14 -2.23 -23.58
N GLU A 124 0.41 -1.13 -23.47
CA GLU A 124 -0.30 -0.47 -24.57
C GLU A 124 0.54 0.61 -25.29
N GLY A 125 1.69 0.99 -24.74
CA GLY A 125 2.65 1.94 -25.32
C GLY A 125 3.98 1.28 -25.68
#